data_AF-A0A441AQ02-F1
#
_entry.id   AF-A0A441AQ02-F1
#
_cell.length_a   1.000
_cell.length_b   1.000
_cell.length_c   1.000
_cell.angle_alpha   90.00
_cell.angle_beta   90.00
_cell.angle_gamma   90.00
#
_symmetry.space_group_name_H-M   'P 1'
#
loop_
_entity.id
_entity.type
_entity.pdbx_description
1 polymer ?
#
loop_
_entity_poly.entity_id
_entity_poly.type
_entity_poly.pdbx_seq_one_letter_code
_entity_poly.pdbx_strand_id
1 'polypeptide(L)'
;MPNTTVRAAAEGMPDINRRRLLNLTGAGLALAATSATLGKASAEPTDAALSEHPDAELFRLDQEMEAAHARMNQQAKVCKRIDRKCDKLFPPNPPKWEEPDMPEDVRLAFQAMTVKDMGTINRPAIYAAWSNEVKEQEAAHEALRVAHRAKVDEIQLKFGVGAAEDAFDASVSALYAVGRRILATPANTLEGLLIKLRVADNLDLQHAVENDALVSIAADIRRWTGEA
;
A
#
# COMPACT_ATOMS: atom_id res chain seq x y z
N MET A 1 25.72 -7.48 10.88
CA MET A 1 25.53 -6.04 11.21
C MET A 1 24.12 -5.88 11.76
N PRO A 2 23.92 -5.25 12.92
CA PRO A 2 22.68 -5.40 13.68
C PRO A 2 21.58 -4.39 13.30
N ASN A 3 20.34 -4.88 13.40
CA ASN A 3 19.06 -4.17 13.58
C ASN A 3 18.55 -3.24 12.46
N THR A 4 17.97 -3.84 11.41
CA THR A 4 16.73 -3.29 10.86
C THR A 4 15.63 -3.48 11.89
N THR A 5 15.12 -2.37 12.44
CA THR A 5 13.91 -2.35 13.26
C THR A 5 12.75 -2.88 12.44
N VAL A 6 12.47 -4.17 12.57
CA VAL A 6 11.17 -4.75 12.27
C VAL A 6 10.19 -4.00 13.16
N ARG A 7 9.39 -3.09 12.56
CA ARG A 7 8.24 -2.47 13.23
C ARG A 7 7.24 -3.59 13.52
N ALA A 8 7.35 -4.19 14.70
CA ALA A 8 6.33 -5.04 15.28
C ALA A 8 5.11 -4.18 15.66
N ALA A 9 4.18 -4.00 14.70
CA ALA A 9 2.81 -3.56 14.93
C ALA A 9 1.97 -3.72 13.64
N ALA A 10 1.91 -4.93 13.07
CA ALA A 10 0.95 -5.27 12.01
C ALA A 10 0.78 -6.79 11.84
N GLU A 11 0.78 -7.57 12.92
CA GLU A 11 0.28 -8.96 12.85
C GLU A 11 -1.25 -8.88 12.71
N GLY A 12 -1.74 -8.95 11.47
CA GLY A 12 -3.17 -8.98 11.16
C GLY A 12 -3.61 -8.16 9.95
N MET A 13 -2.71 -7.44 9.26
CA MET A 13 -3.06 -6.72 8.03
C MET A 13 -2.72 -7.58 6.81
N PRO A 14 -3.61 -7.72 5.80
CA PRO A 14 -3.19 -8.26 4.52
C PRO A 14 -2.01 -7.43 4.00
N ASP A 15 -1.04 -8.07 3.34
CA ASP A 15 0.12 -7.42 2.72
C ASP A 15 -0.35 -6.46 1.63
N ILE A 16 -0.77 -5.27 2.06
CA ILE A 16 -1.27 -4.22 1.20
C ILE A 16 -0.06 -3.63 0.49
N ASN A 17 0.03 -3.94 -0.79
CA ASN A 17 1.03 -3.39 -1.68
C ASN A 17 0.80 -1.87 -1.80
N ARG A 18 1.56 -1.07 -1.03
CA ARG A 18 1.40 0.39 -0.83
C ARG A 18 1.24 1.19 -2.13
N ARG A 19 1.87 0.74 -3.21
CA ARG A 19 1.79 1.37 -4.56
C ARG A 19 0.48 1.06 -5.30
N ARG A 20 -0.15 -0.09 -5.05
CA ARG A 20 -1.44 -0.44 -5.67
C ARG A 20 -2.59 0.38 -5.10
N LEU A 21 -2.62 0.62 -3.79
CA LEU A 21 -3.70 1.40 -3.15
C LEU A 21 -3.67 2.89 -3.56
N LEU A 22 -2.49 3.47 -3.72
CA LEU A 22 -2.33 4.83 -4.29
C LEU A 22 -2.78 4.94 -5.77
N ASN A 23 -2.72 3.84 -6.53
CA ASN A 23 -3.20 3.76 -7.91
C ASN A 23 -4.71 3.47 -7.97
N LEU A 24 -5.26 2.65 -7.07
CA LEU A 24 -6.69 2.35 -6.94
C LEU A 24 -7.51 3.61 -6.59
N THR A 25 -6.98 4.48 -5.72
CA THR A 25 -7.60 5.80 -5.43
C THR A 25 -7.57 6.78 -6.61
N GLY A 26 -6.91 6.45 -7.73
CA GLY A 26 -6.96 7.20 -8.98
C GLY A 26 -8.11 6.78 -9.91
N ALA A 27 -8.58 5.54 -9.78
CA ALA A 27 -9.81 5.09 -10.43
C ALA A 27 -10.97 5.49 -9.53
N GLY A 28 -11.63 6.60 -9.85
CA GLY A 28 -12.74 7.12 -9.06
C GLY A 28 -13.80 6.04 -8.83
N LEU A 29 -13.88 5.54 -7.59
CA LEU A 29 -15.07 4.89 -7.06
C LEU A 29 -16.17 5.96 -7.08
N ALA A 30 -16.94 5.95 -8.16
CA ALA A 30 -18.07 6.81 -8.35
C ALA A 30 -19.13 6.43 -7.32
N LEU A 31 -19.25 7.24 -6.28
CA LEU A 31 -20.33 7.15 -5.32
C LEU A 31 -21.65 7.41 -6.08
N ALA A 32 -22.37 6.34 -6.44
CA ALA A 32 -23.75 6.45 -6.84
C ALA A 32 -24.56 6.76 -5.58
N ALA A 33 -24.64 8.04 -5.23
CA ALA A 33 -25.57 8.55 -4.24
C ALA A 33 -27.00 8.46 -4.81
N THR A 34 -27.54 7.25 -4.92
CA THR A 34 -28.98 7.04 -5.00
C THR A 34 -29.51 6.94 -3.59
N SER A 35 -29.61 8.09 -2.92
CA SER A 35 -30.59 8.27 -1.87
C SER A 35 -31.95 8.13 -2.54
N ALA A 36 -32.57 6.96 -2.38
CA ALA A 36 -33.98 6.76 -2.70
C ALA A 36 -34.80 7.66 -1.76
N THR A 37 -34.97 8.91 -2.19
CA THR A 37 -35.89 9.87 -1.60
C THR A 37 -37.30 9.46 -2.02
N LEU A 38 -37.85 8.44 -1.37
CA LEU A 38 -39.29 8.22 -1.39
C LEU A 38 -39.92 9.17 -0.37
N GLY A 39 -40.42 10.30 -0.84
CA GLY A 39 -41.25 11.18 -0.02
C GLY A 39 -40.74 12.61 0.08
N LYS A 40 -41.36 13.47 -0.72
CA LYS A 40 -41.21 14.91 -0.76
C LYS A 40 -41.84 15.52 0.52
N ALA A 41 -41.03 15.78 1.54
CA ALA A 41 -41.33 16.75 2.59
C ALA A 41 -40.01 17.30 3.13
N SER A 42 -39.82 18.62 2.97
CA SER A 42 -38.70 19.37 3.54
C SER A 42 -38.84 19.38 5.06
N ALA A 43 -38.15 18.45 5.74
CA ALA A 43 -37.78 18.57 7.13
C ALA A 43 -36.36 17.97 7.23
N GLU A 44 -35.42 18.77 7.73
CA GLU A 44 -34.13 18.23 8.18
C GLU A 44 -34.43 17.05 9.12
N PRO A 45 -33.81 15.87 8.94
CA PRO A 45 -34.00 14.79 9.90
C PRO A 45 -33.36 15.25 11.20
N THR A 46 -34.19 15.64 12.15
CA THR A 46 -33.81 15.85 13.54
C THR A 46 -33.16 14.56 14.04
N ASP A 47 -32.05 14.67 14.79
CA ASP A 47 -31.33 13.55 15.44
C ASP A 47 -32.26 12.54 16.13
N ALA A 48 -33.43 12.99 16.59
CA ALA A 48 -34.48 12.18 17.20
C ALA A 48 -35.09 11.09 16.29
N ALA A 49 -35.19 11.31 14.97
CA ALA A 49 -35.82 10.33 14.06
C ALA A 49 -34.85 9.19 13.66
N LEU A 50 -33.54 9.46 13.62
CA LEU A 50 -32.53 8.42 13.45
C LEU A 50 -32.44 7.52 14.70
N SER A 51 -32.69 8.07 15.88
CA SER A 51 -32.67 7.34 17.16
C SER A 51 -33.71 6.21 17.27
N GLU A 52 -34.79 6.25 16.50
CA GLU A 52 -35.88 5.27 16.57
C GLU A 52 -35.79 4.17 15.49
N HIS A 53 -34.88 4.30 14.53
CA HIS A 53 -34.70 3.28 13.48
C HIS A 53 -33.99 2.04 14.05
N PRO A 54 -34.44 0.80 13.72
CA PRO A 54 -33.79 -0.42 14.20
C PRO A 54 -32.32 -0.54 13.78
N ASP A 55 -31.92 0.14 12.70
CA ASP A 55 -30.54 0.21 12.19
C ASP A 55 -29.88 1.59 12.37
N ALA A 56 -30.31 2.38 13.36
CA ALA A 56 -29.75 3.71 13.68
C ALA A 56 -28.21 3.73 13.77
N GLU A 57 -27.64 2.70 14.41
CA GLU A 57 -26.19 2.57 14.56
C GLU A 57 -25.49 2.34 13.23
N LEU A 58 -26.08 1.56 12.31
CA LEU A 58 -25.51 1.34 10.98
C LEU A 58 -25.50 2.64 10.18
N PHE A 59 -26.55 3.45 10.23
CA PHE A 59 -26.56 4.76 9.57
C PHE A 59 -25.51 5.72 10.14
N ARG A 60 -25.32 5.73 11.46
CA ARG A 60 -24.27 6.52 12.10
C ARG A 60 -22.88 6.08 11.65
N LEU A 61 -22.64 4.77 11.60
CA LEU A 61 -21.37 4.20 11.15
C LEU A 61 -21.12 4.43 9.66
N ASP A 62 -22.15 4.40 8.82
CA ASP A 62 -22.06 4.71 7.38
C ASP A 62 -21.58 6.16 7.17
N GLN A 63 -22.13 7.12 7.93
CA GLN A 63 -21.63 8.50 7.93
C GLN A 63 -20.18 8.61 8.43
N GLU A 64 -19.82 7.85 9.46
CA GLU A 64 -18.44 7.78 9.96
C GLU A 64 -17.49 7.23 8.90
N MET A 65 -17.93 6.24 8.11
CA MET A 65 -17.16 5.63 7.03
C MET A 65 -16.94 6.62 5.89
N GLU A 66 -17.97 7.35 5.47
CA GLU A 66 -17.84 8.41 4.46
C GLU A 66 -16.85 9.49 4.89
N ALA A 67 -16.90 9.91 6.16
CA ALA A 67 -15.94 10.85 6.71
C ALA A 67 -14.50 10.28 6.74
N ALA A 68 -14.33 9.01 7.09
CA ALA A 68 -13.03 8.33 7.07
C ALA A 68 -12.48 8.22 5.64
N HIS A 69 -13.32 7.87 4.67
CA HIS A 69 -12.96 7.78 3.26
C HIS A 69 -12.57 9.15 2.68
N ALA A 70 -13.31 10.20 3.03
CA ALA A 70 -12.96 11.57 2.66
C ALA A 70 -11.59 11.99 3.22
N ARG A 71 -11.29 11.66 4.48
CA ARG A 71 -9.97 11.91 5.09
C ARG A 71 -8.86 11.14 4.38
N MET A 72 -9.08 9.86 4.07
CA MET A 72 -8.12 9.05 3.31
C MET A 72 -7.80 9.67 1.95
N ASN A 73 -8.83 10.11 1.21
CA ASN A 73 -8.66 10.78 -0.08
C ASN A 73 -7.92 12.12 0.05
N GLN A 74 -8.10 12.86 1.14
CA GLN A 74 -7.32 14.07 1.41
C GLN A 74 -5.86 13.74 1.66
N GLN A 75 -5.55 12.72 2.46
CA GLN A 75 -4.16 12.30 2.71
C GLN A 75 -3.48 11.76 1.44
N ALA A 76 -4.19 10.99 0.62
CA ALA A 76 -3.69 10.54 -0.69
C ALA A 76 -3.28 11.73 -1.59
N LYS A 77 -4.06 12.82 -1.58
CA LYS A 77 -3.73 14.06 -2.32
C LYS A 77 -2.50 14.75 -1.75
N VAL A 78 -2.30 14.70 -0.44
CA VAL A 78 -1.09 15.24 0.23
C VAL A 78 0.14 14.46 -0.21
N CYS A 79 0.11 13.12 -0.14
CA CYS A 79 1.20 12.25 -0.62
C CYS A 79 1.53 12.56 -2.09
N LYS A 80 0.54 12.56 -2.99
CA LYS A 80 0.74 12.89 -4.42
C LYS A 80 1.36 14.27 -4.64
N ARG A 81 1.05 15.25 -3.80
CA ARG A 81 1.64 16.60 -3.91
C ARG A 81 3.09 16.62 -3.43
N ILE A 82 3.41 15.86 -2.39
CA ILE A 82 4.77 15.71 -1.89
C ILE A 82 5.63 14.97 -2.92
N ASP A 83 5.15 13.86 -3.47
CA ASP A 83 5.86 13.09 -4.51
C ASP A 83 6.26 13.98 -5.69
N ARG A 84 5.31 14.76 -6.21
CA ARG A 84 5.58 15.73 -7.29
C ARG A 84 6.63 16.79 -6.95
N LYS A 85 6.81 17.13 -5.67
CA LYS A 85 7.86 18.07 -5.23
C LYS A 85 9.20 17.37 -5.15
N CYS A 86 9.22 16.14 -4.65
CA CYS A 86 10.41 15.29 -4.58
C CYS A 86 10.93 14.94 -5.98
N ASP A 87 10.05 14.53 -6.90
CA ASP A 87 10.39 14.13 -8.27
C ASP A 87 11.12 15.24 -9.05
N LYS A 88 10.78 16.50 -8.79
CA LYS A 88 11.46 17.66 -9.41
C LYS A 88 12.87 17.89 -8.92
N LEU A 89 13.23 17.32 -7.78
CA LEU A 89 14.49 17.54 -7.09
C LEU A 89 15.36 16.29 -7.04
N PHE A 90 14.81 15.12 -7.39
CA PHE A 90 15.59 13.90 -7.44
C PHE A 90 16.72 14.03 -8.47
N PRO A 91 17.94 13.60 -8.11
CA PRO A 91 19.01 13.50 -9.08
C PRO A 91 18.64 12.47 -10.17
N PRO A 92 19.27 12.56 -11.35
CA PRO A 92 19.12 11.52 -12.37
C PRO A 92 19.58 10.17 -11.81
N ASN A 93 18.89 9.10 -12.20
CA ASN A 93 19.28 7.75 -11.81
C ASN A 93 20.72 7.47 -12.29
N PRO A 94 21.56 6.83 -11.45
CA PRO A 94 22.86 6.38 -11.90
C PRO A 94 22.68 5.38 -13.06
N PRO A 95 23.64 5.33 -14.01
CA PRO A 95 23.62 4.33 -15.08
C PRO A 95 23.48 2.91 -14.51
N LYS A 96 22.92 1.99 -15.29
CA LYS A 96 22.92 0.58 -14.92
C LYS A 96 24.37 0.07 -14.89
N TRP A 97 24.71 -0.75 -13.90
CA TRP A 97 25.99 -1.46 -13.91
C TRP A 97 25.99 -2.48 -15.05
N GLU A 98 27.01 -2.39 -15.89
CA GLU A 98 27.30 -3.36 -16.94
C GLU A 98 28.76 -3.75 -16.76
N GLU A 99 29.00 -5.04 -16.51
CA GLU A 99 30.35 -5.55 -16.40
C GLU A 99 31.05 -5.37 -17.77
N PRO A 100 32.28 -4.81 -17.80
CA PRO A 100 33.02 -4.66 -19.03
C PRO A 100 33.24 -6.00 -19.73
N ASP A 101 33.22 -5.98 -21.07
CA ASP A 101 33.56 -7.17 -21.85
C ASP A 101 34.98 -7.65 -21.53
N MET A 102 35.12 -8.97 -21.34
CA MET A 102 36.42 -9.58 -21.06
C MET A 102 37.31 -9.53 -22.32
N PRO A 103 38.49 -8.89 -22.25
CA PRO A 103 39.46 -8.86 -23.34
C PRO A 103 39.88 -10.27 -23.80
N GLU A 104 40.22 -10.43 -25.08
CA GLU A 104 40.55 -11.74 -25.68
C GLU A 104 41.71 -12.44 -24.96
N ASP A 105 42.78 -11.72 -24.65
CA ASP A 105 43.96 -12.22 -23.95
C ASP A 105 43.64 -12.65 -22.50
N VAL A 106 42.81 -11.88 -21.80
CA VAL A 106 42.25 -12.24 -20.48
C VAL A 106 41.39 -13.50 -20.59
N ARG A 107 40.57 -13.60 -21.64
CA ARG A 107 39.67 -14.74 -21.86
C ARG A 107 40.43 -16.03 -22.16
N LEU A 108 41.45 -15.96 -23.00
CA LEU A 108 42.33 -17.10 -23.29
C LEU A 108 43.07 -17.55 -22.02
N ALA A 109 43.55 -16.61 -21.20
CA ALA A 109 44.18 -16.94 -19.92
C ALA A 109 43.18 -17.58 -18.94
N PHE A 110 41.93 -17.10 -18.91
CA PHE A 110 40.86 -17.69 -18.11
C PHE A 110 40.53 -19.12 -18.56
N GLN A 111 40.39 -19.36 -19.87
CA GLN A 111 40.09 -20.68 -20.44
C GLN A 111 41.20 -21.71 -20.23
N ALA A 112 42.45 -21.27 -20.14
CA ALA A 112 43.60 -22.13 -19.86
C ALA A 112 43.73 -22.52 -18.37
N MET A 113 42.94 -21.91 -17.47
CA MET A 113 42.98 -22.24 -16.04
C MET A 113 42.35 -23.60 -15.76
N THR A 114 42.96 -24.35 -14.84
CA THR A 114 42.34 -25.54 -14.26
C THR A 114 41.44 -25.17 -13.07
N VAL A 115 40.56 -26.10 -12.66
CA VAL A 115 39.72 -25.92 -11.44
C VAL A 115 40.57 -25.64 -10.19
N LYS A 116 41.79 -26.17 -10.12
CA LYS A 116 42.73 -25.92 -9.02
C LYS A 116 43.25 -24.47 -8.99
N ASP A 117 43.38 -23.84 -10.16
CA ASP A 117 43.86 -22.45 -10.29
C ASP A 117 42.78 -21.43 -9.90
N MET A 118 41.49 -21.78 -10.07
CA MET A 118 40.37 -20.91 -9.70
C MET A 118 40.25 -20.67 -8.18
N GLY A 119 40.56 -21.67 -7.37
CA GLY A 119 40.44 -21.64 -5.90
C GLY A 119 41.69 -21.19 -5.15
N THR A 120 42.77 -20.81 -5.84
CA THR A 120 44.07 -20.49 -5.23
C THR A 120 44.59 -19.11 -5.62
N ILE A 121 45.73 -18.71 -5.05
CA ILE A 121 46.48 -17.47 -5.37
C ILE A 121 47.13 -17.54 -6.77
N ASN A 122 47.14 -18.71 -7.42
CA ASN A 122 47.87 -18.98 -8.67
C ASN A 122 47.12 -18.56 -9.96
N ARG A 123 46.20 -17.59 -9.87
CA ARG A 123 45.48 -17.10 -11.05
C ARG A 123 46.46 -16.43 -12.01
N PRO A 124 46.29 -16.57 -13.34
CA PRO A 124 47.06 -15.81 -14.31
C PRO A 124 47.01 -14.32 -13.99
N ALA A 125 48.18 -13.67 -13.96
CA ALA A 125 48.29 -12.27 -13.54
C ALA A 125 47.38 -11.34 -14.35
N ILE A 126 47.23 -11.61 -15.65
CA ILE A 126 46.36 -10.84 -16.55
C ILE A 126 44.87 -10.95 -16.18
N TYR A 127 44.41 -12.15 -15.78
CA TYR A 127 43.04 -12.36 -15.30
C TYR A 127 42.83 -11.75 -13.92
N ALA A 128 43.80 -11.89 -13.01
CA ALA A 128 43.73 -11.29 -11.69
C ALA A 128 43.66 -9.76 -11.75
N ALA A 129 44.46 -9.14 -12.64
CA ALA A 129 44.43 -7.70 -12.87
C ALA A 129 43.08 -7.22 -13.40
N TRP A 130 42.57 -7.83 -14.47
CA TRP A 130 41.26 -7.50 -15.04
C TRP A 130 40.12 -7.70 -14.03
N SER A 131 40.11 -8.84 -13.31
CA SER A 131 39.08 -9.11 -12.30
C SER A 131 39.11 -8.12 -11.14
N ASN A 132 40.29 -7.64 -10.72
CA ASN A 132 40.40 -6.61 -9.69
C ASN A 132 39.90 -5.25 -10.21
N GLU A 133 40.24 -4.89 -11.44
CA GLU A 133 39.74 -3.66 -12.08
C GLU A 133 38.21 -3.65 -12.18
N VAL A 134 37.60 -4.76 -12.62
CA VAL A 134 36.13 -4.90 -12.65
C VAL A 134 35.52 -4.73 -11.26
N LYS A 135 36.12 -5.32 -10.22
CA LYS A 135 35.65 -5.13 -8.84
C LYS A 135 35.78 -3.69 -8.34
N GLU A 136 36.85 -2.99 -8.71
CA GLU A 136 37.02 -1.57 -8.37
C GLU A 136 35.96 -0.71 -9.06
N GLN A 137 35.66 -0.99 -10.33
CA GLN A 137 34.59 -0.32 -11.06
C GLN A 137 33.20 -0.62 -10.47
N GLU A 138 32.93 -1.87 -10.11
CA GLU A 138 31.68 -2.27 -9.44
C GLU A 138 31.54 -1.56 -8.08
N ALA A 139 32.62 -1.51 -7.29
CA ALA A 139 32.63 -0.82 -6.01
C ALA A 139 32.41 0.70 -6.16
N ALA A 140 33.00 1.32 -7.19
CA ALA A 140 32.77 2.72 -7.51
C ALA A 140 31.33 2.99 -7.95
N HIS A 141 30.74 2.07 -8.73
CA HIS A 141 29.33 2.13 -9.12
C HIS A 141 28.39 2.00 -7.93
N GLU A 142 28.67 1.07 -7.03
CA GLU A 142 27.88 0.90 -5.81
C GLU A 142 28.00 2.13 -4.89
N ALA A 143 29.19 2.72 -4.76
CA ALA A 143 29.37 3.97 -4.04
C ALA A 143 28.52 5.12 -4.65
N LEU A 144 28.44 5.21 -5.97
CA LEU A 144 27.57 6.16 -6.66
C LEU A 144 26.08 5.88 -6.37
N ARG A 145 25.65 4.62 -6.39
CA ARG A 145 24.27 4.22 -6.05
C ARG A 145 23.92 4.58 -4.61
N VAL A 146 24.82 4.33 -3.67
CA VAL A 146 24.64 4.69 -2.25
C VAL A 146 24.52 6.21 -2.09
N ALA A 147 25.40 6.98 -2.72
CA ALA A 147 25.34 8.45 -2.67
C ALA A 147 24.04 8.99 -3.30
N HIS A 148 23.62 8.45 -4.44
CA HIS A 148 22.34 8.78 -5.07
C HIS A 148 21.16 8.46 -4.12
N ARG A 149 21.15 7.27 -3.51
CA ARG A 149 20.10 6.86 -2.57
C ARG A 149 20.03 7.78 -1.36
N ALA A 150 21.17 8.11 -0.77
CA ALA A 150 21.26 9.05 0.35
C ALA A 150 20.67 10.42 -0.03
N LYS A 151 20.89 10.88 -1.26
CA LYS A 151 20.31 12.15 -1.72
C LYS A 151 18.80 12.09 -1.90
N VAL A 152 18.28 10.98 -2.44
CA VAL A 152 16.84 10.73 -2.53
C VAL A 152 16.22 10.71 -1.13
N ASP A 153 16.82 10.00 -0.17
CA ASP A 153 16.32 9.90 1.19
C ASP A 153 16.34 11.27 1.91
N GLU A 154 17.39 12.08 1.71
CA GLU A 154 17.47 13.46 2.22
C GLU A 154 16.31 14.33 1.70
N ILE A 155 16.01 14.23 0.40
CA ILE A 155 14.90 14.96 -0.22
C ILE A 155 13.57 14.50 0.38
N GLN A 156 13.34 13.19 0.45
CA GLN A 156 12.12 12.62 1.01
C GLN A 156 11.91 13.03 2.48
N LEU A 157 12.98 13.03 3.27
CA LEU A 157 12.96 13.49 4.66
C LEU A 157 12.59 14.99 4.74
N LYS A 158 13.23 15.83 3.92
CA LYS A 158 12.98 17.28 3.88
C LYS A 158 11.52 17.63 3.57
N PHE A 159 10.86 16.86 2.70
CA PHE A 159 9.45 17.08 2.36
C PHE A 159 8.47 16.34 3.28
N GLY A 160 8.96 15.57 4.25
CA GLY A 160 8.12 14.85 5.21
C GLY A 160 7.33 13.70 4.58
N VAL A 161 7.91 12.99 3.60
CA VAL A 161 7.27 11.82 2.95
C VAL A 161 6.81 10.81 3.98
N GLY A 162 7.70 10.42 4.91
CA GLY A 162 7.36 9.43 5.95
C GLY A 162 6.17 9.84 6.82
N ALA A 163 6.09 11.12 7.23
CA ALA A 163 4.97 11.61 8.02
C ALA A 163 3.65 11.62 7.23
N ALA A 164 3.70 11.94 5.93
CA ALA A 164 2.53 11.91 5.07
C ALA A 164 2.05 10.48 4.78
N GLU A 165 2.98 9.54 4.56
CA GLU A 165 2.68 8.11 4.42
C GLU A 165 2.10 7.55 5.73
N ASP A 166 2.69 7.82 6.89
CA ASP A 166 2.16 7.40 8.19
C ASP A 166 0.73 7.96 8.41
N ALA A 167 0.45 9.20 8.01
CA ALA A 167 -0.89 9.80 8.10
C ALA A 167 -1.90 9.16 7.12
N PHE A 168 -1.46 8.80 5.91
CA PHE A 168 -2.27 8.06 4.96
C PHE A 168 -2.59 6.66 5.48
N ASP A 169 -1.60 5.92 5.97
CA ASP A 169 -1.77 4.57 6.53
C ASP A 169 -2.71 4.58 7.76
N ALA A 170 -2.60 5.60 8.62
CA ALA A 170 -3.53 5.80 9.72
C ALA A 170 -4.97 6.04 9.22
N SER A 171 -5.14 6.80 8.14
CA SER A 171 -6.46 7.05 7.55
C SER A 171 -7.08 5.81 6.91
N VAL A 172 -6.28 4.97 6.25
CA VAL A 172 -6.71 3.67 5.73
C VAL A 172 -7.11 2.75 6.88
N SER A 173 -6.28 2.66 7.93
CA SER A 173 -6.58 1.85 9.11
C SER A 173 -7.88 2.27 9.79
N ALA A 174 -8.13 3.58 9.89
CA ALA A 174 -9.38 4.12 10.43
C ALA A 174 -10.59 3.72 9.56
N LEU A 175 -10.48 3.80 8.23
CA LEU A 175 -11.54 3.37 7.30
C LEU A 175 -11.89 1.88 7.49
N TYR A 176 -10.87 1.01 7.55
CA TYR A 176 -11.07 -0.43 7.80
C TYR A 176 -11.66 -0.70 9.18
N ALA A 177 -11.27 0.07 10.21
CA ALA A 177 -11.84 -0.08 11.55
C ALA A 177 -13.35 0.24 11.59
N VAL A 178 -13.80 1.28 10.87
CA VAL A 178 -15.22 1.59 10.74
C VAL A 178 -15.95 0.48 9.96
N GLY A 179 -15.40 0.03 8.84
CA GLY A 179 -15.99 -1.07 8.06
C GLY A 179 -16.16 -2.34 8.88
N ARG A 180 -15.17 -2.73 9.70
CA ARG A 180 -15.32 -3.86 10.62
C ARG A 180 -16.43 -3.66 11.65
N ARG A 181 -16.61 -2.45 12.19
CA ARG A 181 -17.72 -2.13 13.10
C ARG A 181 -19.07 -2.28 12.40
N ILE A 182 -19.20 -1.79 11.15
CA ILE A 182 -20.41 -1.96 10.34
C ILE A 182 -20.73 -3.44 10.14
N LEU A 183 -19.73 -4.25 9.76
CA LEU A 183 -19.93 -5.68 9.54
C LEU A 183 -20.26 -6.45 10.84
N ALA A 184 -19.76 -5.99 11.99
CA ALA A 184 -20.08 -6.59 13.29
C ALA A 184 -21.49 -6.22 13.80
N THR A 185 -22.02 -5.05 13.44
CA THR A 185 -23.36 -4.61 13.84
C THR A 185 -24.43 -5.38 13.04
N PRO A 186 -25.41 -6.06 13.67
CA PRO A 186 -26.50 -6.71 12.95
C PRO A 186 -27.35 -5.71 12.15
N ALA A 187 -27.74 -6.09 10.93
CA ALA A 187 -28.77 -5.37 10.19
C ALA A 187 -30.15 -5.97 10.44
N ASN A 188 -31.13 -5.13 10.71
CA ASN A 188 -32.52 -5.50 10.96
C ASN A 188 -33.43 -5.12 9.80
N THR A 189 -32.94 -4.32 8.85
CA THR A 189 -33.66 -3.93 7.64
C THR A 189 -32.82 -4.10 6.37
N LEU A 190 -33.49 -4.03 5.22
CA LEU A 190 -32.82 -4.09 3.92
C LEU A 190 -31.85 -2.92 3.74
N GLU A 191 -32.20 -1.74 4.25
CA GLU A 191 -31.32 -0.57 4.27
C GLU A 191 -30.03 -0.84 5.05
N GLY A 192 -30.10 -1.52 6.20
CA GLY A 192 -28.93 -1.96 6.93
C GLY A 192 -28.05 -2.95 6.15
N LEU A 193 -28.66 -3.89 5.41
CA LEU A 193 -27.91 -4.79 4.52
C LEU A 193 -27.23 -4.05 3.37
N LEU A 194 -27.88 -3.03 2.78
CA LEU A 194 -27.29 -2.21 1.73
C LEU A 194 -26.04 -1.45 2.21
N ILE A 195 -26.02 -1.02 3.47
CA ILE A 195 -24.82 -0.41 4.07
C ILE A 195 -23.66 -1.43 4.09
N LYS A 196 -23.92 -2.68 4.51
CA LYS A 196 -22.89 -3.73 4.52
C LYS A 196 -22.37 -4.08 3.13
N LEU A 197 -23.24 -4.09 2.12
CA LEU A 197 -22.82 -4.25 0.72
C LEU A 197 -21.89 -3.11 0.28
N ARG A 198 -22.21 -1.86 0.62
CA ARG A 198 -21.34 -0.72 0.33
C ARG A 198 -19.99 -0.82 1.02
N VAL A 199 -19.92 -1.36 2.23
CA VAL A 199 -18.63 -1.66 2.90
C VAL A 199 -17.82 -2.66 2.08
N ALA A 200 -18.45 -3.72 1.56
CA ALA A 200 -17.79 -4.72 0.73
C ALA A 200 -17.14 -4.08 -0.51
N ASP A 201 -17.86 -3.18 -1.18
CA ASP A 201 -17.36 -2.45 -2.35
C ASP A 201 -16.23 -1.49 -1.98
N ASN A 202 -16.43 -0.66 -0.94
CA ASN A 202 -15.47 0.36 -0.52
C ASN A 202 -14.14 -0.22 -0.02
N LEU A 203 -14.17 -1.42 0.55
CA LEU A 203 -12.99 -2.12 1.07
C LEU A 203 -12.47 -3.21 0.12
N ASP A 204 -13.06 -3.35 -1.07
CA ASP A 204 -12.75 -4.37 -2.08
C ASP A 204 -12.74 -5.81 -1.52
N LEU A 205 -13.67 -6.10 -0.59
CA LEU A 205 -13.75 -7.40 0.09
C LEU A 205 -14.24 -8.54 -0.81
N GLN A 206 -14.74 -8.21 -2.00
CA GLN A 206 -15.13 -9.17 -3.04
C GLN A 206 -13.99 -10.11 -3.47
N HIS A 207 -12.73 -9.67 -3.34
CA HIS A 207 -11.54 -10.46 -3.65
C HIS A 207 -10.82 -11.00 -2.40
N ALA A 208 -11.34 -10.74 -1.20
CA ALA A 208 -10.74 -11.22 0.03
C ALA A 208 -10.96 -12.73 0.18
N VAL A 209 -9.93 -13.44 0.67
CA VAL A 209 -9.99 -14.89 0.94
C VAL A 209 -11.12 -15.22 1.93
N GLU A 210 -11.30 -14.36 2.91
CA GLU A 210 -12.44 -14.36 3.82
C GLU A 210 -13.28 -13.12 3.50
N ASN A 211 -14.44 -13.33 2.86
CA ASN A 211 -15.36 -12.24 2.55
C ASN A 211 -16.24 -11.97 3.77
N ASP A 212 -15.68 -11.25 4.74
CA ASP A 212 -16.34 -10.87 6.00
C ASP A 212 -17.70 -10.20 5.76
N ALA A 213 -17.85 -9.46 4.65
CA ALA A 213 -19.11 -8.83 4.30
C ALA A 213 -20.18 -9.86 3.93
N LEU A 214 -19.87 -10.85 3.09
CA LEU A 214 -20.80 -11.94 2.76
C LEU A 214 -21.16 -12.76 3.99
N VAL A 215 -20.18 -13.06 4.87
CA VAL A 215 -20.42 -13.78 6.12
C VAL A 215 -21.40 -12.99 7.00
N SER A 216 -21.16 -11.70 7.17
CA SER A 216 -22.00 -10.80 7.97
C SER A 216 -23.42 -10.69 7.41
N ILE A 217 -23.57 -10.48 6.09
CA ILE A 217 -24.86 -10.38 5.40
C ILE A 217 -25.64 -11.70 5.52
N ALA A 218 -24.98 -12.83 5.30
CA ALA A 218 -25.63 -14.14 5.43
C ALA A 218 -26.11 -14.41 6.86
N ALA A 219 -25.37 -13.95 7.87
CA ALA A 219 -25.78 -14.08 9.26
C ALA A 219 -27.05 -13.27 9.57
N ASP A 220 -27.20 -12.07 9.01
CA ASP A 220 -28.41 -11.26 9.17
C ASP A 220 -29.62 -11.89 8.47
N ILE A 221 -29.45 -12.39 7.24
CA ILE A 221 -30.52 -13.06 6.50
C ILE A 221 -31.06 -14.28 7.27
N ARG A 222 -30.17 -15.13 7.80
CA ARG A 222 -30.57 -16.28 8.63
C ARG A 222 -31.32 -15.86 9.89
N ARG A 223 -30.90 -14.74 10.49
CA ARG A 223 -31.57 -14.16 11.67
C ARG A 223 -33.02 -13.78 11.35
N TRP A 224 -33.26 -13.20 10.17
CA TRP A 224 -34.59 -12.80 9.73
C TRP A 224 -35.49 -13.99 9.38
N THR A 225 -34.91 -15.09 8.88
CA THR A 225 -35.66 -16.30 8.52
C THR A 225 -35.85 -17.28 9.69
N GLY A 226 -35.25 -17.02 10.85
CA GLY A 226 -35.34 -17.88 12.03
C GLY A 226 -34.45 -19.13 11.98
N GLU A 227 -33.46 -19.15 11.08
CA GLU A 227 -32.52 -20.26 10.87
C GLU A 227 -31.28 -20.17 11.80
N ALA A 228 -31.46 -19.66 13.02
CA ALA A 228 -30.37 -19.39 13.96
C ALA A 228 -29.61 -20.66 14.41
#